data_AF-A0A959BX78-F1
#
_entry.id   AF-A0A959BX78-F1
#
_cell.length_a   1.000
_cell.length_b   1.000
_cell.length_c   1.000
_cell.angle_alpha   90.00
_cell.angle_beta   90.00
_cell.angle_gamma   90.00
#
_symmetry.space_group_name_H-M   'P 1'
#
loop_
_entity.id
_entity.type
_entity.pdbx_description
1 polymer ?
#
loop_
_entity_poly.entity_id
_entity_poly.type
_entity_poly.pdbx_seq_one_letter_code
_entity_poly.pdbx_strand_id
1 'polypeptide(L)'
;MNEKDHTTRLIVGLFLLMAFILVAMRFLPMLRWFFTAGMALAAAGIAVFLATQIFSQSRRKRLMENTTEGRIQLKISHCQEEIEKNKIELARIHASIEELHNQANASGGLSPQRKEEALRLAREFDAEMELRQAKISFFEAAIGKLENMLHNLQLSQTISAKEEELKRLKESRYEDLANLEELRSDVEDEALYLDTIEELSLKLGNSTSLENALHLRRELEEMTRGLQ
;
A
#
# COMPACT_ATOMS: atom_id res chain seq x y z
N MET A 1 -32.27 -24.43 18.09
CA MET A 1 -31.36 -24.46 19.25
C MET A 1 -30.96 -23.02 19.52
N ASN A 2 -31.27 -22.50 20.70
CA ASN A 2 -31.75 -21.13 20.90
C ASN A 2 -30.63 -20.14 21.29
N GLU A 3 -30.20 -19.27 20.39
CA GLU A 3 -29.18 -18.22 20.63
C GLU A 3 -29.65 -17.21 21.69
N LYS A 4 -30.97 -16.99 21.79
CA LYS A 4 -31.61 -16.12 22.79
C LYS A 4 -31.52 -16.64 24.24
N ASP A 5 -31.37 -17.96 24.43
CA ASP A 5 -31.23 -18.54 25.77
C ASP A 5 -29.80 -18.35 26.33
N HIS A 6 -28.80 -18.23 25.46
CA HIS A 6 -27.43 -17.92 25.88
C HIS A 6 -27.28 -16.46 26.29
N THR A 7 -27.85 -15.52 25.52
CA THR A 7 -27.80 -14.10 25.85
C THR A 7 -28.56 -13.77 27.14
N THR A 8 -29.71 -14.39 27.37
CA THR A 8 -30.49 -14.19 28.61
C THR A 8 -29.78 -14.77 29.83
N ARG A 9 -29.15 -15.94 29.74
CA ARG A 9 -28.33 -16.50 30.82
C ARG A 9 -27.11 -15.63 31.15
N LEU A 10 -26.47 -15.03 30.16
CA LEU A 10 -25.36 -14.09 30.37
C LEU A 10 -25.81 -12.80 31.06
N ILE A 11 -26.94 -12.23 30.65
CA ILE A 11 -27.49 -11.00 31.25
C ILE A 11 -27.92 -11.25 32.71
N VAL A 12 -28.59 -12.37 32.98
CA VAL A 12 -28.98 -12.74 34.36
C VAL A 12 -27.76 -13.01 35.23
N GLY A 13 -26.73 -13.66 34.69
CA GLY A 13 -25.45 -13.86 35.39
C GLY A 13 -24.75 -12.55 35.74
N LEU A 14 -24.73 -11.58 34.82
CA LEU A 14 -24.16 -10.26 35.03
C LEU A 14 -24.91 -9.48 36.13
N PHE A 15 -26.24 -9.54 36.14
CA PHE A 15 -27.07 -8.91 37.17
C PHE A 15 -26.86 -9.52 38.56
N LEU A 16 -26.77 -10.85 38.66
CA LEU A 16 -26.50 -11.54 39.92
C LEU A 16 -25.10 -11.20 40.46
N LEU A 17 -24.10 -11.11 39.58
CA LEU A 17 -22.73 -10.75 39.94
C LEU A 17 -22.65 -9.29 40.41
N MET A 18 -23.38 -8.37 39.76
CA MET A 18 -23.51 -6.97 40.19
C MET A 18 -24.21 -6.82 41.54
N ALA A 19 -25.30 -7.58 41.77
CA ALA A 19 -26.01 -7.58 43.04
C ALA A 19 -25.16 -8.16 44.19
N PHE A 20 -24.41 -9.23 43.92
CA PHE A 20 -23.47 -9.82 44.88
C PHE A 20 -22.36 -8.83 45.27
N ILE A 21 -21.79 -8.10 44.29
CA ILE A 21 -20.79 -7.06 44.54
C ILE A 21 -21.38 -5.92 45.40
N LEU A 22 -22.62 -5.50 45.14
CA LEU A 22 -23.29 -4.45 45.92
C LEU A 22 -23.54 -4.88 47.38
N VAL A 23 -23.94 -6.12 47.61
CA VAL A 23 -24.12 -6.68 48.96
C VAL A 23 -22.77 -6.87 49.67
N ALA A 24 -21.74 -7.36 48.96
CA ALA A 24 -20.39 -7.50 49.50
C ALA A 24 -19.77 -6.13 49.90
N MET A 25 -20.06 -5.07 49.13
CA MET A 25 -19.66 -3.69 49.47
C MET A 25 -20.31 -3.14 50.74
N ARG A 26 -21.47 -3.68 51.17
CA ARG A 26 -22.16 -3.27 52.40
C ARG A 26 -21.46 -3.78 53.66
N PHE A 27 -20.90 -4.99 53.62
CA PHE A 27 -20.39 -5.70 54.80
C PHE A 27 -18.87 -5.54 55.02
N LEU A 28 -18.08 -5.25 53.98
CA LEU A 28 -16.64 -5.07 54.12
C LEU A 28 -16.19 -3.66 53.68
N PRO A 29 -16.01 -2.70 54.60
CA PRO A 29 -15.49 -1.37 54.25
C PRO A 29 -14.07 -1.42 53.66
N MET A 30 -13.29 -2.46 53.98
CA MET A 30 -11.97 -2.70 53.38
C MET A 30 -12.07 -3.08 51.89
N LEU A 31 -13.13 -3.80 51.48
CA LEU A 31 -13.35 -4.22 50.10
C LEU A 31 -13.68 -3.03 49.18
N ARG A 32 -14.27 -1.95 49.71
CA ARG A 32 -14.54 -0.71 48.95
C ARG A 32 -13.26 -0.09 48.40
N TRP A 33 -12.19 -0.06 49.20
CA TRP A 33 -10.89 0.45 48.76
C TRP A 33 -10.24 -0.41 47.67
N PHE A 34 -10.38 -1.75 47.76
CA PHE A 34 -9.91 -2.65 46.70
C PHE A 34 -10.67 -2.45 45.39
N PHE A 35 -11.99 -2.27 45.43
CA PHE A 35 -12.80 -2.02 44.23
C PHE A 35 -12.53 -0.65 43.62
N THR A 36 -12.42 0.43 44.42
CA THR A 36 -12.10 1.76 43.89
C THR A 36 -10.69 1.79 43.30
N ALA A 37 -9.71 1.16 43.95
CA ALA A 37 -8.36 1.01 43.42
C ALA A 37 -8.34 0.16 42.13
N GLY A 38 -9.07 -0.95 42.09
CA GLY A 38 -9.21 -1.79 40.91
C GLY A 38 -9.87 -1.07 39.73
N MET A 39 -10.92 -0.30 39.99
CA MET A 39 -11.60 0.51 38.96
C MET A 39 -10.71 1.64 38.44
N ALA A 40 -9.92 2.27 39.31
CA ALA A 40 -8.94 3.28 38.91
C ALA A 40 -7.81 2.67 38.05
N LEU A 41 -7.32 1.48 38.41
CA LEU A 41 -6.33 0.74 37.60
C LEU A 41 -6.89 0.31 36.25
N ALA A 42 -8.13 -0.17 36.20
CA ALA A 42 -8.81 -0.52 34.95
C ALA A 42 -8.99 0.71 34.06
N ALA A 43 -9.43 1.84 34.61
CA ALA A 43 -9.56 3.11 33.88
C ALA A 43 -8.20 3.60 33.36
N ALA A 44 -7.13 3.50 34.15
CA ALA A 44 -5.77 3.85 33.73
C ALA A 44 -5.28 2.92 32.61
N GLY A 45 -5.52 1.61 32.71
CA GLY A 45 -5.18 0.63 31.68
C GLY A 45 -5.90 0.90 30.36
N ILE A 46 -7.20 1.21 30.42
CA ILE A 46 -7.99 1.60 29.24
C ILE A 46 -7.46 2.91 28.64
N ALA A 47 -7.12 3.90 29.47
CA ALA A 47 -6.57 5.16 29.00
C ALA A 47 -5.22 4.97 28.28
N VAL A 48 -4.32 4.14 28.82
CA VAL A 48 -3.04 3.80 28.18
C VAL A 48 -3.26 3.02 26.88
N PHE A 49 -4.20 2.07 26.86
CA PHE A 49 -4.55 1.33 25.66
C PHE A 49 -5.08 2.25 24.56
N LEU A 50 -6.03 3.15 24.88
CA LEU A 50 -6.55 4.13 23.93
C LEU A 50 -5.46 5.10 23.46
N ALA A 51 -4.61 5.59 24.38
CA ALA A 51 -3.51 6.48 24.03
C ALA A 51 -2.51 5.82 23.07
N THR A 52 -2.12 4.57 23.33
CA THR A 52 -1.20 3.82 22.43
C THR A 52 -1.84 3.55 21.07
N GLN A 53 -3.14 3.25 21.01
CA GLN A 53 -3.88 3.05 19.77
C GLN A 53 -3.95 4.35 18.93
N ILE A 54 -4.25 5.49 19.56
CA ILE A 54 -4.30 6.80 18.90
C ILE A 54 -2.91 7.23 18.40
N PHE A 55 -1.86 7.02 19.20
CA PHE A 55 -0.49 7.39 18.83
C PHE A 55 0.05 6.53 17.68
N SER A 56 -0.27 5.23 17.69
CA SER A 56 0.05 4.28 16.62
C SER A 56 -0.58 4.68 15.28
N GLN A 57 -1.88 5.01 15.29
CA GLN A 57 -2.58 5.47 14.10
C GLN A 57 -1.99 6.79 13.56
N SER A 58 -1.61 7.70 14.45
CA SER A 58 -0.98 8.98 14.07
C SER A 58 0.37 8.79 13.38
N ARG A 59 1.21 7.84 13.84
CA ARG A 59 2.48 7.53 13.17
C ARG A 59 2.26 6.92 11.78
N ARG A 60 1.30 6.01 11.64
CA ARG A 60 0.94 5.43 10.33
C ARG A 60 0.45 6.49 9.36
N LYS A 61 -0.42 7.41 9.79
CA LYS A 61 -0.88 8.54 8.97
C LYS A 61 0.28 9.42 8.51
N ARG A 62 1.20 9.79 9.41
CA ARG A 62 2.41 10.57 9.04
C ARG A 62 3.32 9.86 8.04
N LEU A 63 3.50 8.54 8.19
CA LEU A 63 4.26 7.75 7.21
C LEU A 63 3.59 7.72 5.84
N MET A 64 2.25 7.66 5.81
CA MET A 64 1.47 7.71 4.57
C MET A 64 1.45 9.12 3.95
N GLU A 65 1.48 10.19 4.74
CA GLU A 65 1.56 11.58 4.23
C GLU A 65 2.85 11.86 3.45
N ASN A 66 3.94 11.17 3.83
CA ASN A 66 5.24 11.37 3.22
C ASN A 66 5.34 10.80 1.80
N THR A 67 4.53 9.81 1.44
CA THR A 67 4.53 9.20 0.10
C THR A 67 3.37 9.73 -0.75
N THR A 68 3.58 9.85 -2.06
CA THR A 68 2.50 10.25 -2.99
C THR A 68 1.34 9.25 -2.95
N GLU A 69 1.66 7.95 -2.89
CA GLU A 69 0.68 6.87 -2.74
C GLU A 69 -0.12 7.01 -1.44
N GLY A 70 0.55 7.21 -0.30
CA GLY A 70 -0.14 7.32 0.98
C GLY A 70 -1.00 8.58 1.07
N ARG A 71 -0.61 9.70 0.44
CA ARG A 71 -1.48 10.88 0.29
C ARG A 71 -2.73 10.60 -0.52
N ILE A 72 -2.63 9.81 -1.60
CA ILE A 72 -3.80 9.41 -2.40
C ILE A 72 -4.72 8.52 -1.57
N GLN A 73 -4.16 7.53 -0.86
CA GLN A 73 -4.94 6.64 0.01
C GLN A 73 -5.65 7.39 1.15
N LEU A 74 -4.98 8.36 1.77
CA LEU A 74 -5.59 9.22 2.80
C LEU A 74 -6.78 10.03 2.24
N LYS A 75 -6.67 10.54 1.01
CA LYS A 75 -7.77 11.24 0.35
C LYS A 75 -8.94 10.31 0.03
N ILE A 76 -8.67 9.07 -0.39
CA ILE A 76 -9.71 8.04 -0.61
C ILE A 76 -10.44 7.76 0.71
N SER A 77 -9.69 7.52 1.80
CA SER A 77 -10.26 7.29 3.13
C SER A 77 -11.15 8.46 3.58
N HIS A 78 -10.68 9.69 3.39
CA HIS A 78 -11.46 10.89 3.70
C HIS A 78 -12.76 10.96 2.87
N CYS A 79 -12.71 10.65 1.57
CA CYS A 79 -13.91 10.60 0.74
C CYS A 79 -14.90 9.52 1.22
N GLN A 80 -14.40 8.35 1.64
CA GLN A 80 -15.24 7.28 2.19
C GLN A 80 -15.92 7.68 3.50
N GLU A 81 -15.19 8.35 4.41
CA GLU A 81 -15.74 8.89 5.66
C GLU A 81 -16.86 9.90 5.38
N GLU A 82 -16.66 10.82 4.44
CA GLU A 82 -17.68 11.80 4.05
C GLU A 82 -18.88 11.14 3.36
N ILE A 83 -18.70 10.09 2.55
CA ILE A 83 -19.80 9.32 1.97
C ILE A 83 -20.67 8.72 3.09
N GLU A 84 -20.07 8.03 4.05
CA GLU A 84 -20.85 7.40 5.13
C GLU A 84 -21.56 8.42 6.00
N LYS A 85 -20.91 9.55 6.29
CA LYS A 85 -21.56 10.66 6.99
C LYS A 85 -22.79 11.17 6.23
N ASN A 86 -22.67 11.41 4.92
CA ASN A 86 -23.80 11.88 4.11
C ASN A 86 -24.90 10.82 3.97
N LYS A 87 -24.58 9.51 3.95
CA LYS A 87 -25.59 8.42 3.97
C LYS A 87 -26.38 8.38 5.27
N ILE A 88 -25.71 8.53 6.42
CA ILE A 88 -26.37 8.60 7.73
C ILE A 88 -27.28 9.84 7.80
N GLU A 89 -26.80 10.98 7.31
CA GLU A 89 -27.59 12.22 7.26
C GLU A 89 -28.79 12.09 6.31
N LEU A 90 -28.64 11.45 5.15
CA LEU A 90 -29.74 11.14 4.23
C LEU A 90 -30.84 10.32 4.90
N ALA A 91 -30.48 9.25 5.61
CA ALA A 91 -31.44 8.42 6.31
C ALA A 91 -32.21 9.22 7.38
N ARG A 92 -31.53 10.13 8.08
CA ARG A 92 -32.16 11.03 9.06
C ARG A 92 -33.13 12.01 8.38
N ILE A 93 -32.70 12.64 7.28
CA ILE A 93 -33.54 13.58 6.51
C ILE A 93 -34.80 12.87 6.00
N HIS A 94 -34.65 11.66 5.47
CA HIS A 94 -35.77 10.86 4.99
C HIS A 94 -36.79 10.58 6.09
N ALA A 95 -36.33 10.17 7.27
CA ALA A 95 -37.19 9.96 8.43
C ALA A 95 -37.91 11.24 8.86
N SER A 96 -37.24 12.40 8.82
CA SER A 96 -37.85 13.69 9.13
C SER A 96 -38.92 14.10 8.11
N ILE A 97 -38.71 13.85 6.82
CA ILE A 97 -39.71 14.09 5.76
C ILE A 97 -40.95 13.22 5.99
N GLU A 98 -40.74 11.94 6.26
CA GLU A 98 -41.83 10.99 6.53
C GLU A 98 -42.64 11.39 7.77
N GLU A 99 -41.96 11.78 8.84
CA GLU A 99 -42.59 12.29 10.07
C GLU A 99 -43.43 13.54 9.80
N LEU A 100 -42.90 14.52 9.06
CA LEU A 100 -43.61 15.76 8.71
C LEU A 100 -44.86 15.46 7.87
N HIS A 101 -44.77 14.55 6.89
CA HIS A 101 -45.92 14.14 6.09
C HIS A 101 -46.99 13.41 6.90
N ASN A 102 -46.58 12.51 7.79
CA ASN A 102 -47.49 11.78 8.67
C ASN A 102 -48.22 12.73 9.62
N GLN A 103 -47.51 13.68 10.23
CA GLN A 103 -48.11 14.70 11.10
C GLN A 103 -49.06 15.63 10.32
N ALA A 104 -48.70 16.02 9.09
CA ALA A 104 -49.54 16.88 8.23
C ALA A 104 -50.87 16.20 7.79
N ASN A 105 -50.90 14.87 7.74
CA ASN A 105 -52.03 14.08 7.24
C ASN A 105 -52.81 13.32 8.34
N ALA A 106 -52.40 13.40 9.60
CA ALA A 106 -53.05 12.69 10.69
C ALA A 106 -54.49 13.17 10.93
N SER A 107 -55.40 12.23 11.22
CA SER A 107 -56.86 12.42 11.31
C SER A 107 -57.35 13.32 12.46
N GLY A 108 -56.44 13.84 13.30
CA GLY A 108 -56.71 14.84 14.35
C GLY A 108 -56.47 16.30 13.93
N GLY A 109 -56.01 16.54 12.70
CA GLY A 109 -56.01 17.84 12.01
C GLY A 109 -55.14 18.95 12.64
N LEU A 110 -53.93 19.15 12.11
CA LEU A 110 -53.25 20.44 12.25
C LEU A 110 -54.09 21.55 11.60
N SER A 111 -54.01 22.78 12.12
CA SER A 111 -54.62 23.93 11.44
C SER A 111 -54.05 24.07 10.01
N PRO A 112 -54.80 24.63 9.04
CA PRO A 112 -54.33 24.78 7.67
C PRO A 112 -52.95 25.44 7.57
N GLN A 113 -52.68 26.46 8.39
CA GLN A 113 -51.38 27.14 8.48
C GLN A 113 -50.25 26.21 8.95
N ARG A 114 -50.47 25.42 10.01
CA ARG A 114 -49.44 24.47 10.49
C ARG A 114 -49.19 23.33 9.50
N LYS A 115 -50.23 22.92 8.77
CA LYS A 115 -50.09 21.94 7.70
C LYS A 115 -49.24 22.48 6.54
N GLU A 116 -49.49 23.73 6.13
CA GLU A 116 -48.70 24.40 5.10
C GLU A 116 -47.23 24.57 5.53
N GLU A 117 -46.99 24.94 6.78
CA GLU A 117 -45.64 25.05 7.34
C GLU A 117 -44.89 23.72 7.38
N ALA A 118 -45.55 22.64 7.81
CA ALA A 118 -44.97 21.29 7.79
C ALA A 118 -44.60 20.84 6.37
N LEU A 119 -45.47 21.11 5.39
CA LEU A 119 -45.20 20.80 3.98
C LEU A 119 -44.11 21.70 3.37
N ARG A 120 -43.99 22.96 3.81
CA ARG A 120 -42.87 23.82 3.42
C ARG A 120 -41.55 23.26 3.93
N LEU A 121 -41.50 22.88 5.20
CA LEU A 121 -40.30 22.32 5.81
C LEU A 121 -39.91 20.97 5.16
N ALA A 122 -40.88 20.13 4.82
CA ALA A 122 -40.63 18.90 4.06
C ALA A 122 -39.93 19.17 2.72
N ARG A 123 -40.38 20.19 1.97
CA ARG A 123 -39.72 20.60 0.71
C ARG A 123 -38.29 21.11 0.90
N GLU A 124 -38.01 21.80 2.01
CA GLU A 124 -36.65 22.23 2.34
C GLU A 124 -35.74 21.02 2.65
N PHE A 125 -36.28 20.02 3.36
CA PHE A 125 -35.60 18.75 3.57
C PHE A 125 -35.37 17.96 2.27
N ASP A 126 -36.31 17.97 1.33
CA ASP A 126 -36.13 17.35 0.01
C ASP A 126 -34.95 17.97 -0.75
N ALA A 127 -34.85 19.31 -0.75
CA ALA A 127 -33.72 20.00 -1.38
C ALA A 127 -32.38 19.66 -0.71
N GLU A 128 -32.36 19.55 0.63
CA GLU A 128 -31.17 19.11 1.36
C GLU A 128 -30.83 17.65 1.03
N MET A 129 -31.83 16.77 0.89
CA MET A 129 -31.65 15.38 0.49
C MET A 129 -30.97 15.28 -0.88
N GLU A 130 -31.43 16.05 -1.87
CA GLU A 130 -30.80 16.12 -3.20
C GLU A 130 -29.34 16.59 -3.11
N LEU A 131 -29.06 17.60 -2.29
CA LEU A 131 -27.69 18.09 -2.06
C LEU A 131 -26.79 16.99 -1.48
N ARG A 132 -27.28 16.23 -0.51
CA ARG A 132 -26.51 15.12 0.10
C ARG A 132 -26.25 13.99 -0.88
N GLN A 133 -27.24 13.66 -1.70
CA GLN A 133 -27.07 12.67 -2.76
C GLN A 133 -26.03 13.12 -3.78
N ALA A 134 -26.05 14.38 -4.20
CA ALA A 134 -25.06 14.96 -5.10
C ALA A 134 -23.64 14.93 -4.50
N LYS A 135 -23.49 15.21 -3.20
CA LYS A 135 -22.21 15.10 -2.50
C LYS A 135 -21.68 13.66 -2.51
N ILE A 136 -22.53 12.67 -2.25
CA ILE A 136 -22.14 11.25 -2.30
C ILE A 136 -21.62 10.91 -3.69
N SER A 137 -22.38 11.22 -4.75
CA SER A 137 -21.97 10.95 -6.12
C SER A 137 -20.67 11.67 -6.51
N PHE A 138 -20.46 12.90 -6.03
CA PHE A 138 -19.20 13.60 -6.21
C PHE A 138 -18.02 12.88 -5.56
N PHE A 139 -18.16 12.44 -4.30
CA PHE A 139 -17.10 11.72 -3.60
C PHE A 139 -16.81 10.35 -4.22
N GLU A 140 -17.84 9.63 -4.67
CA GLU A 140 -17.67 8.36 -5.41
C GLU A 140 -16.86 8.57 -6.70
N ALA A 141 -17.19 9.60 -7.48
CA ALA A 141 -16.44 9.96 -8.68
C ALA A 141 -15.00 10.39 -8.35
N ALA A 142 -14.80 11.11 -7.25
CA ALA A 142 -13.46 11.50 -6.78
C ALA A 142 -12.62 10.28 -6.38
N ILE A 143 -13.21 9.29 -5.70
CA ILE A 143 -12.55 8.02 -5.37
C ILE A 143 -12.09 7.32 -6.64
N GLY A 144 -12.97 7.13 -7.62
CA GLY A 144 -12.59 6.46 -8.88
C GLY A 144 -11.44 7.17 -9.60
N LYS A 145 -11.40 8.51 -9.56
CA LYS A 145 -10.28 9.28 -10.12
C LYS A 145 -8.98 9.12 -9.33
N LEU A 146 -9.05 9.07 -8.00
CA LEU A 146 -7.90 8.84 -7.13
C LEU A 146 -7.33 7.44 -7.29
N GLU A 147 -8.18 6.41 -7.41
CA GLU A 147 -7.78 5.03 -7.66
C GLU A 147 -7.07 4.88 -9.01
N ASN A 148 -7.60 5.51 -10.07
CA ASN A 148 -6.95 5.56 -11.37
C ASN A 148 -5.57 6.26 -11.30
N MET A 149 -5.47 7.34 -10.54
CA MET A 149 -4.19 8.04 -10.33
C MET A 149 -3.18 7.15 -9.59
N LEU A 150 -3.63 6.39 -8.60
CA LEU A 150 -2.79 5.44 -7.87
C LEU A 150 -2.28 4.33 -8.79
N HIS A 151 -3.17 3.74 -9.60
CA HIS A 151 -2.81 2.71 -10.56
C HIS A 151 -1.78 3.22 -11.58
N ASN A 152 -1.98 4.43 -12.11
CA ASN A 152 -1.03 5.05 -13.04
C ASN A 152 0.33 5.31 -12.40
N LEU A 153 0.38 5.72 -11.13
CA LEU A 153 1.64 5.90 -10.39
C LEU A 153 2.41 4.59 -10.28
N GLN A 154 1.72 3.51 -9.89
CA GLN A 154 2.32 2.17 -9.76
C GLN A 154 2.82 1.64 -11.11
N LEU A 155 2.04 1.85 -12.18
CA LEU A 155 2.44 1.48 -13.53
C LEU A 155 3.67 2.26 -13.98
N SER A 156 3.71 3.57 -13.75
CA SER A 156 4.87 4.40 -14.08
C SER A 156 6.14 3.94 -13.36
N GLN A 157 6.04 3.61 -12.07
CA GLN A 157 7.18 3.09 -11.30
C GLN A 157 7.67 1.75 -11.87
N THR A 158 6.74 0.87 -12.26
CA THR A 158 7.06 -0.42 -12.86
C THR A 158 7.77 -0.24 -14.21
N ILE A 159 7.27 0.65 -15.06
CA ILE A 159 7.89 0.97 -16.36
C ILE A 159 9.31 1.48 -16.14
N SER A 160 9.51 2.46 -15.25
CA SER A 160 10.85 3.01 -15.00
C SER A 160 11.83 1.95 -14.47
N ALA A 161 11.38 1.05 -13.59
CA ALA A 161 12.22 -0.06 -13.12
C ALA A 161 12.61 -1.01 -14.27
N LYS A 162 11.68 -1.29 -15.19
CA LYS A 162 11.92 -2.14 -16.36
C LYS A 162 12.82 -1.48 -17.40
N GLU A 163 12.73 -0.17 -17.57
CA GLU A 163 13.65 0.60 -18.41
C GLU A 163 15.08 0.54 -17.87
N GLU A 164 15.26 0.65 -16.55
CA GLU A 164 16.57 0.54 -15.92
C GLU A 164 17.14 -0.89 -16.06
N GLU A 165 16.32 -1.91 -15.83
CA GLU A 165 16.69 -3.32 -16.05
C GLU A 165 17.14 -3.56 -17.51
N LEU A 166 16.37 -3.05 -18.48
CA LEU A 166 16.72 -3.14 -19.89
C LEU A 166 18.03 -2.41 -20.22
N LYS A 167 18.28 -1.26 -19.59
CA LYS A 167 19.54 -0.51 -19.78
C LYS A 167 20.74 -1.33 -19.30
N ARG A 168 20.65 -1.94 -18.11
CA ARG A 168 21.73 -2.80 -17.57
C ARG A 168 22.00 -4.01 -18.45
N LEU A 169 20.95 -4.65 -18.97
CA LEU A 169 21.10 -5.76 -19.91
C LEU A 169 21.78 -5.34 -21.23
N LYS A 170 21.49 -4.13 -21.72
CA LYS A 170 22.15 -3.60 -22.92
C LYS A 170 23.63 -3.30 -22.66
N GLU A 171 23.97 -2.75 -21.50
CA GLU A 171 25.36 -2.48 -21.10
C GLU A 171 26.17 -3.79 -21.01
N SER A 172 25.65 -4.79 -20.29
CA SER A 172 26.24 -6.14 -20.23
C SER A 172 26.45 -6.73 -21.62
N ARG A 173 25.49 -6.57 -22.54
CA ARG A 173 25.64 -7.07 -23.91
C ARG A 173 26.77 -6.37 -24.68
N TYR A 174 27.05 -5.09 -24.43
CA TYR A 174 28.18 -4.42 -25.06
C TYR A 174 29.51 -4.91 -24.51
N GLU A 175 29.59 -5.19 -23.21
CA GLU A 175 30.76 -5.84 -22.58
C GLU A 175 30.98 -7.24 -23.16
N ASP A 176 29.92 -8.04 -23.28
CA ASP A 176 30.00 -9.37 -23.89
C ASP A 176 30.48 -9.31 -25.35
N LEU A 177 30.02 -8.31 -26.12
CA LEU A 177 30.46 -8.12 -27.51
C LEU A 177 31.93 -7.70 -27.58
N ALA A 178 32.39 -6.85 -26.66
CA ALA A 178 33.80 -6.45 -26.59
C ALA A 178 34.69 -7.66 -26.26
N ASN A 179 34.30 -8.48 -25.29
CA ASN A 179 35.02 -9.70 -24.93
C ASN A 179 35.07 -10.70 -26.10
N LEU A 180 33.98 -10.80 -26.89
CA LEU A 180 33.95 -11.65 -28.09
C LEU A 180 34.87 -11.13 -29.20
N GLU A 181 34.95 -9.81 -29.40
CA GLU A 181 35.84 -9.23 -30.40
C GLU A 181 37.32 -9.31 -29.98
N GLU A 182 37.61 -9.14 -28.69
CA GLU A 182 38.94 -9.39 -28.11
C GLU A 182 39.35 -10.85 -28.34
N LEU A 183 38.50 -11.80 -27.96
CA LEU A 183 38.76 -13.23 -28.19
C LEU A 183 38.95 -13.55 -29.68
N ARG A 184 38.17 -12.91 -30.56
CA ARG A 184 38.33 -13.09 -32.01
C ARG A 184 39.68 -12.56 -32.50
N SER A 185 40.11 -11.39 -32.03
CA SER A 185 41.42 -10.82 -32.36
C SER A 185 42.55 -11.73 -31.89
N ASP A 186 42.47 -12.24 -30.66
CA ASP A 186 43.47 -13.15 -30.10
C ASP A 186 43.61 -14.43 -30.95
N VAL A 187 42.46 -14.99 -31.39
CA VAL A 187 42.45 -16.18 -32.26
C VAL A 187 43.01 -15.86 -33.65
N GLU A 188 42.72 -14.69 -34.22
CA GLU A 188 43.28 -14.25 -35.51
C GLU A 188 44.81 -14.10 -35.42
N ASP A 189 45.33 -13.53 -34.33
CA ASP A 189 46.77 -13.39 -34.07
C ASP A 189 47.43 -14.76 -33.90
N GLU A 190 46.86 -15.64 -33.06
CA GLU A 190 47.36 -17.01 -32.86
C GLU A 190 47.40 -17.81 -34.16
N ALA A 191 46.39 -17.69 -35.02
CA ALA A 191 46.37 -18.35 -36.32
C ALA A 191 47.51 -17.87 -37.22
N LEU A 192 47.77 -16.56 -37.26
CA LEU A 192 48.87 -15.97 -38.05
C LEU A 192 50.25 -16.43 -37.53
N TYR A 193 50.41 -16.55 -36.22
CA TYR A 193 51.61 -17.13 -35.62
C TYR A 193 51.83 -18.59 -36.03
N LEU A 194 50.78 -19.42 -36.01
CA LEU A 194 50.87 -20.82 -36.42
C LEU A 194 51.22 -20.96 -37.91
N ASP A 195 50.60 -20.17 -38.80
CA ASP A 195 50.93 -20.14 -40.23
C ASP A 195 52.41 -19.74 -40.45
N THR A 196 52.90 -18.76 -39.69
CA THR A 196 54.30 -18.32 -39.76
C THR A 196 55.27 -19.42 -39.30
N ILE A 197 54.94 -20.15 -38.23
CA ILE A 197 55.71 -21.30 -37.76
C ILE A 197 55.72 -22.41 -38.81
N GLU A 198 54.60 -22.68 -39.48
CA GLU A 198 54.50 -23.66 -40.55
C GLU A 198 55.37 -23.26 -41.76
N GLU A 199 55.33 -21.98 -42.16
CA GLU A 199 56.17 -21.45 -43.25
C GLU A 199 57.67 -21.56 -42.90
N LEU A 200 58.05 -21.19 -41.67
CA LEU A 200 59.42 -21.34 -41.18
C LEU A 200 59.84 -22.81 -41.11
N SER A 201 58.93 -23.71 -40.70
CA SER A 201 59.18 -25.15 -40.65
C SER A 201 59.37 -25.76 -42.04
N LEU A 202 58.58 -25.32 -43.03
CA LEU A 202 58.74 -25.68 -44.43
C LEU A 202 60.06 -25.15 -45.01
N LYS A 203 60.44 -23.91 -44.70
CA LYS A 203 61.74 -23.34 -45.07
C LYS A 203 62.89 -24.11 -44.43
N LEU A 204 62.75 -24.53 -43.17
CA LEU A 204 63.75 -25.33 -42.46
C LEU A 204 63.92 -26.71 -43.12
N GLY A 205 62.81 -27.40 -43.44
CA GLY A 205 62.81 -28.71 -44.11
C GLY A 205 63.43 -28.70 -45.52
N ASN A 206 63.41 -27.54 -46.19
CA ASN A 206 63.98 -27.37 -47.53
C ASN A 206 65.42 -26.79 -47.53
N SER A 207 65.98 -26.41 -46.37
CA SER A 207 67.29 -25.76 -46.28
C SER A 207 68.41 -26.73 -45.86
N THR A 208 69.18 -27.23 -46.82
CA THR A 208 70.26 -28.23 -46.64
C THR A 208 71.61 -27.62 -46.23
N SER A 209 71.64 -26.49 -45.51
CA SER A 209 72.88 -25.82 -45.06
C SER A 209 72.81 -25.40 -43.58
N LEU A 210 73.80 -25.86 -42.80
CA LEU A 210 73.96 -25.62 -41.36
C LEU A 210 73.97 -24.13 -40.97
N GLU A 211 74.40 -23.26 -41.88
CA GLU A 211 74.53 -21.82 -41.63
C GLU A 211 73.17 -21.10 -41.66
N ASN A 212 72.25 -21.52 -42.53
CA ASN A 212 70.90 -20.97 -42.60
C ASN A 212 70.03 -21.42 -41.42
N ALA A 213 70.23 -22.65 -40.93
CA ALA A 213 69.55 -23.15 -39.73
C ALA A 213 69.92 -22.33 -38.48
N LEU A 214 71.16 -21.84 -38.39
CA LEU A 214 71.62 -20.99 -37.28
C LEU A 214 71.09 -19.55 -37.36
N HIS A 215 70.87 -19.02 -38.56
CA HIS A 215 70.26 -17.70 -38.77
C HIS A 215 68.76 -17.71 -38.38
N LEU A 216 68.01 -18.70 -38.85
CA LEU A 216 66.58 -18.87 -38.54
C LEU A 216 66.33 -19.13 -37.05
N ARG A 217 67.23 -19.84 -36.36
CA ARG A 217 67.16 -20.00 -34.89
C ARG A 217 67.28 -18.67 -34.16
N ARG A 218 68.11 -17.76 -34.68
CA ARG A 218 68.33 -16.44 -34.09
C ARG A 218 67.13 -15.52 -34.31
N GLU A 219 66.49 -15.57 -35.48
CA GLU A 219 65.22 -14.89 -35.76
C GLU A 219 64.08 -15.40 -34.86
N LEU A 220 64.01 -16.72 -34.62
CA LEU A 220 63.06 -17.31 -33.66
C LEU A 220 63.31 -16.83 -32.22
N GLU A 221 64.56 -16.72 -31.78
CA GLU A 221 64.93 -16.17 -30.46
C GLU A 221 64.63 -14.67 -30.34
N GLU A 222 64.76 -13.89 -31.42
CA GLU A 222 64.41 -12.47 -31.42
C GLU A 222 62.89 -12.24 -31.40
N MET A 223 62.11 -13.00 -32.17
CA MET A 223 60.65 -12.90 -32.14
C MET A 223 60.06 -13.37 -30.80
N THR A 224 60.64 -14.40 -30.17
CA THR A 224 60.20 -14.85 -28.84
C THR A 224 60.62 -13.94 -27.69
N ARG A 225 61.64 -13.08 -27.87
CA ARG A 225 61.99 -12.03 -26.90
C ARG A 225 61.07 -10.82 -26.92
N GLY A 226 60.35 -10.58 -28.02
CA GLY A 226 59.32 -9.53 -28.10
C GLY A 226 58.02 -9.86 -27.34
N LEU A 227 57.92 -11.06 -26.75
CA LEU A 227 56.77 -11.59 -26.02
C LEU A 227 56.90 -11.49 -24.47
N GLN A 228 57.81 -10.65 -23.96
CA GLN A 228 57.88 -10.23 -22.54
C GLN A 228 57.56 -8.73 -22.41
#